data_AF-A0A7C3UYQ2-F1
#
_entry.id   AF-A0A7C3UYQ2-F1
#
_cell.length_a   1.000
_cell.length_b   1.000
_cell.length_c   1.000
_cell.angle_alpha   90.00
_cell.angle_beta   90.00
_cell.angle_gamma   90.00
#
_symmetry.space_group_name_H-M   'P 1'
#
loop_
_entity.id
_entity.type
_entity.pdbx_description
1 polymer ?
#
loop_
_entity_poly.entity_id
_entity_poly.type
_entity_poly.pdbx_seq_one_letter_code
_entity_poly.pdbx_strand_id
1 'polypeptide(L)' 'MIYPLSKQEIPKLTIFKEIIYIAKTLSKDTIFVRMDLYNIEGRIYFGEITFHHQGGFGPFYPKEYDVYLGQLIKL' A
#
# COMPACT_ATOMS: atom_id res chain seq x y z
N MET A 1 3.95 -12.37 11.10
CA MET A 1 3.48 -11.32 10.18
C MET A 1 3.32 -10.08 11.04
N ILE A 2 3.94 -8.94 10.70
CA ILE A 2 3.92 -7.73 11.54
C ILE A 2 2.48 -7.20 11.71
N TYR A 3 1.62 -7.44 10.71
CA TYR A 3 0.20 -7.15 10.76
C TYR A 3 -0.59 -8.42 10.41
N PRO A 4 -1.34 -9.04 11.32
CA PRO A 4 -2.10 -10.25 11.01
C PRO A 4 -3.19 -9.95 9.97
N LEU A 5 -3.44 -10.92 9.08
CA LEU A 5 -4.53 -10.83 8.13
C LEU A 5 -5.87 -10.73 8.89
N SER A 6 -6.72 -9.78 8.50
CA SER A 6 -8.07 -9.70 9.06
C SER A 6 -8.85 -10.98 8.73
N LYS A 7 -9.57 -11.52 9.72
CA LYS A 7 -10.51 -12.64 9.52
C LYS A 7 -11.89 -12.18 9.04
N GLN A 8 -12.10 -10.86 8.98
CA GLN A 8 -13.36 -10.29 8.57
C GLN A 8 -13.44 -10.24 7.05
N GLU A 9 -14.52 -10.79 6.49
CA GLU A 9 -14.83 -10.59 5.09
C GLU A 9 -15.29 -9.15 4.86
N ILE A 10 -14.67 -8.50 3.88
CA ILE A 10 -15.04 -7.14 3.47
C ILE A 10 -15.89 -7.25 2.20
N PRO A 11 -17.11 -6.70 2.18
CA PRO A 11 -17.95 -6.73 1.00
C PRO A 11 -17.28 -5.98 -0.15
N LYS A 12 -17.48 -6.48 -1.37
CA LYS A 12 -16.93 -5.85 -2.56
C LYS A 12 -17.55 -4.46 -2.76
N LEU A 13 -16.68 -3.44 -2.80
CA LEU A 13 -17.09 -2.07 -3.08
C LEU A 13 -17.47 -1.92 -4.56
N THR A 14 -18.64 -1.33 -4.82
CA THR A 14 -19.08 -1.00 -6.19
C THR A 14 -18.11 -0.06 -6.91
N ILE A 15 -17.54 0.90 -6.16
CA ILE A 15 -16.57 1.89 -6.65
C ILE A 15 -15.11 1.40 -6.67
N PHE A 16 -14.85 0.11 -6.42
CA PHE A 16 -13.48 -0.43 -6.30
C PHE A 16 -12.59 -0.09 -7.51
N LYS A 17 -13.16 -0.14 -8.73
CA LYS A 17 -12.43 0.21 -9.95
C LYS A 17 -11.98 1.68 -9.98
N GLU A 18 -12.79 2.58 -9.45
CA GLU A 18 -12.49 4.01 -9.39
C GLU A 18 -11.38 4.30 -8.38
N ILE A 19 -11.42 3.66 -7.21
CA ILE A 19 -10.34 3.72 -6.22
C ILE A 19 -9.00 3.29 -6.84
N ILE A 20 -8.99 2.18 -7.58
CA ILE A 20 -7.78 1.69 -8.27
C ILE A 20 -7.32 2.68 -9.35
N TYR A 21 -8.24 3.30 -10.10
CA TYR A 21 -7.91 4.30 -11.10
C TYR A 21 -7.25 5.54 -10.47
N ILE A 22 -7.82 6.05 -9.38
CA ILE A 22 -7.27 7.21 -8.64
C ILE A 22 -5.87 6.88 -8.11
N ALA A 23 -5.71 5.73 -7.45
CA ALA A 23 -4.41 5.30 -6.93
C ALA A 23 -3.34 5.24 -8.03
N LYS A 24 -3.64 4.61 -9.18
CA LYS A 24 -2.73 4.53 -10.33
C LYS A 24 -2.38 5.90 -10.91
N THR A 25 -3.37 6.78 -10.99
CA THR A 25 -3.19 8.13 -11.56
C THR A 25 -2.26 8.96 -10.68
N LEU A 26 -2.48 8.92 -9.37
CA LEU A 26 -1.70 9.67 -8.39
C LEU A 26 -0.29 9.08 -8.17
N SER A 27 -0.08 7.79 -8.42
CA SER A 27 1.23 7.13 -8.28
C SER A 27 2.04 7.03 -9.57
N LYS A 28 1.59 7.63 -10.69
CA LYS A 28 2.13 7.34 -12.03
C LYS A 28 3.65 7.55 -12.19
N ASP A 29 4.22 8.50 -11.45
CA ASP A 29 5.63 8.90 -11.54
C ASP A 29 6.42 8.48 -10.29
N THR A 30 5.91 7.52 -9.51
CA THR A 30 6.57 7.04 -8.30
C THR A 30 6.89 5.54 -8.39
N ILE A 31 8.03 5.13 -7.83
CA ILE A 31 8.43 3.71 -7.78
C ILE A 31 7.58 2.97 -6.74
N PHE A 32 7.39 3.59 -5.57
CA PHE A 32 6.60 3.04 -4.48
C PHE A 32 6.11 4.16 -3.57
N VAL A 33 4.80 4.20 -3.35
CA VAL A 33 4.16 5.03 -2.34
C VAL A 33 2.99 4.27 -1.73
N ARG A 34 2.68 4.60 -0.48
CA ARG A 34 1.38 4.28 0.09
C ARG A 34 0.45 5.46 -0.04
N MET A 35 -0.83 5.19 -0.16
CA MET A 35 -1.86 6.20 -0.32
C MET A 35 -3.09 5.83 0.48
N ASP A 36 -3.60 6.82 1.20
CA ASP A 36 -4.80 6.67 2.00
C ASP A 36 -5.98 7.23 1.21
N LEU A 37 -6.92 6.34 0.84
CA LEU A 37 -8.15 6.67 0.14
C LEU A 37 -9.34 6.17 0.97
N TYR A 38 -10.30 7.05 1.22
CA TYR A 38 -11.49 6.73 1.99
C TYR A 38 -12.73 6.78 1.09
N ASN A 39 -13.65 5.85 1.29
CA ASN A 39 -14.97 5.88 0.70
C ASN A 39 -16.00 6.23 1.78
N ILE A 40 -16.64 7.39 1.67
CA ILE A 40 -17.73 7.81 2.55
C ILE A 40 -18.95 8.05 1.68
N GLU A 41 -19.98 7.22 1.86
CA GLU A 41 -21.24 7.30 1.12
C GLU A 41 -21.08 7.35 -0.41
N GLY A 42 -20.12 6.60 -0.94
CA GLY A 42 -19.86 6.53 -2.38
C GLY A 42 -18.96 7.64 -2.92
N ARG A 43 -18.49 8.56 -2.06
CA ARG A 43 -17.52 9.60 -2.42
C ARG A 43 -16.13 9.21 -1.96
N ILE A 44 -15.16 9.41 -2.83
CA ILE A 44 -13.75 9.09 -2.55
C ILE A 44 -13.06 10.35 -2.03
N TYR A 45 -12.38 10.20 -0.89
CA TYR A 45 -11.58 11.24 -0.25
C TYR A 45 -10.12 10.81 -0.21
N PHE A 46 -9.24 11.73 -0.59
CA PHE A 46 -7.81 11.58 -0.44
C PHE A 46 -7.37 12.02 0.96
N GLY A 47 -6.57 11.19 1.63
CA GLY A 47 -5.96 11.51 2.92
C GLY A 47 -4.53 11.99 2.76
N GLU A 48 -3.62 11.04 2.49
CA GLU A 48 -2.19 11.31 2.38
C GLU A 48 -1.49 10.42 1.35
N ILE A 49 -0.27 10.83 0.99
CA ILE A 49 0.73 9.98 0.33
C ILE A 49 1.90 9.86 1.29
N THR A 50 2.26 8.61 1.61
CA THR A 50 3.43 8.30 2.43
C THR A 50 4.49 7.62 1.57
N PHE A 51 5.63 8.29 1.41
CA PHE A 51 6.80 7.75 0.72
C PHE A 51 7.52 6.77 1.64
N HIS A 52 7.66 5.53 1.16
CA HIS A 52 8.30 4.42 1.87
C HIS A 52 7.65 4.08 3.21
N HIS A 53 7.08 2.88 3.30
CA HIS A 53 6.47 2.41 4.54
C HIS A 53 7.50 2.40 5.68
N GLN A 54 7.14 2.92 6.86
CA GLN A 54 8.03 3.03 8.02
C GLN A 54 9.36 3.76 7.70
N GLY A 55 9.30 4.76 6.81
CA GLY A 55 10.48 5.51 6.38
C GLY A 55 11.50 4.69 5.59
N GLY A 56 11.13 3.50 5.11
CA GLY A 56 12.01 2.60 4.37
C GLY A 56 12.89 1.70 5.25
N PHE A 57 12.78 1.79 6.57
CA PHE A 57 13.56 0.99 7.52
C PHE A 57 12.74 -0.09 8.24
N GLY A 58 11.45 -0.25 7.87
CA GLY A 58 10.60 -1.30 8.43
C GLY A 58 11.13 -2.69 8.02
N PRO A 59 11.27 -3.63 8.97
CA PRO A 59 11.74 -4.98 8.65
C PRO A 59 10.65 -5.76 7.89
N PHE A 60 11.07 -6.64 7.00
CA PHE A 60 10.22 -7.64 6.36
C PHE A 60 10.13 -8.89 7.24
N TYR A 61 8.92 -9.46 7.32
CA TYR A 61 8.68 -10.73 8.00
C TYR A 61 8.06 -11.75 7.03
N PRO A 62 8.58 -12.98 6.99
CA PRO A 62 9.69 -13.50 7.79
C PRO A 62 11.06 -12.96 7.33
N LYS A 63 12.07 -13.07 8.21
CA LYS A 63 13.38 -12.38 8.10
C LYS A 63 14.15 -12.72 6.81
N GLU A 64 13.87 -13.87 6.21
CA GLU A 64 14.52 -14.30 4.98
C GLU A 64 14.25 -13.32 3.82
N TYR A 65 13.10 -12.64 3.82
CA TYR A 65 12.79 -11.63 2.81
C TYR A 65 13.57 -10.33 2.99
N ASP A 66 13.88 -9.92 4.22
CA ASP A 66 14.80 -8.79 4.49
C ASP A 66 16.15 -9.05 3.80
N VAL A 67 16.68 -10.26 4.00
CA VAL A 67 17.98 -10.67 3.44
C VAL A 67 17.91 -10.75 1.91
N TYR A 68 16.89 -11.42 1.37
CA TYR A 68 16.71 -11.59 -0.07
C TYR A 68 16.62 -10.24 -0.79
N LEU A 69 15.81 -9.31 -0.29
CA LEU A 69 15.68 -7.98 -0.90
C LEU A 69 17.00 -7.20 -0.83
N GLY A 70 17.73 -7.30 0.29
CA GLY A 70 19.06 -6.72 0.43
C GLY A 70 20.05 -7.23 -0.61
N GLN A 71 20.02 -8.53 -0.94
CA GLN A 71 20.87 -9.13 -1.98
C GLN A 71 20.57 -8.64 -3.40
N LEU A 72 19.36 -8.10 -3.65
CA LEU A 72 19.00 -7.53 -4.95
C LEU A 72 19.53 -6.11 -5.15
N ILE A 73 19.94 -5.43 -4.07
CA ILE A 73 20.48 -4.07 -4.13
C ILE A 73 21.88 -4.12 -4.74
N LYS A 74 22.07 -3.39 -5.83
CA LYS A 74 23.39 -3.12 -6.42
C LYS A 74 23.84 -1.74 -5.96
N LEU A 75 24.95 -1.69 -5.23
CA LEU A 75 25.61 -0.46 -4.78
C LEU A 75 26.61 0.03 -5.83
#